data_AF-Q6NK38-F1
#
_entry.id   AF-Q6NK38-F1
#
_cell.length_a   1.000
_cell.length_b   1.000
_cell.length_c   1.000
_cell.angle_alpha   90.00
_cell.angle_beta   90.00
_cell.angle_gamma   90.00
#
_symmetry.space_group_name_H-M   'P 1'
#
loop_
_entity.id
_entity.type
_entity.pdbx_description
1 polymer ?
#
loop_
_entity_poly.entity_id
_entity_poly.type
_entity_poly.pdbx_seq_one_letter_code
_entity_poly.pdbx_strand_id
1 'polypeptide(L)'
;MDSWKLHSLGKALYELEKLGPLLDDLLLPSQCGYSEGRGGSGQGSRPPLRIPILDVKWETERLLSYWSARLAVRLQLVPPRARSVAISAAWLQRHLIEIEPDPEFDQAAEQIIEQARIIDAMFTEDATPDEDMEGTCREIASACRRLGYEISKTTVHRWAREETISSKTMEDGRVIVSLQEVIGKLTACDNEEVVDSGTPNIVS
;
A
#
# COMPACT_ATOMS: atom_id res chain seq x y z
N MET A 1 -6.58 -28.67 11.06
CA MET A 1 -6.32 -27.80 9.90
C MET A 1 -5.84 -28.58 8.69
N ASP A 2 -6.21 -28.18 7.46
CA ASP A 2 -5.68 -28.78 6.22
C ASP A 2 -4.20 -28.40 5.99
N SER A 3 -3.41 -29.29 5.37
CA SER A 3 -1.98 -29.06 5.13
C SER A 3 -1.69 -27.82 4.25
N TRP A 4 -2.56 -27.48 3.30
CA TRP A 4 -2.39 -26.28 2.47
C TRP A 4 -2.56 -24.98 3.28
N LYS A 5 -3.47 -24.99 4.26
CA LYS A 5 -3.77 -23.85 5.13
C LYS A 5 -2.66 -23.67 6.15
N LEU A 6 -2.12 -24.77 6.69
CA LEU A 6 -0.93 -24.73 7.55
C LEU A 6 0.28 -24.13 6.81
N HIS A 7 0.53 -24.55 5.58
CA HIS A 7 1.59 -23.97 4.75
C HIS A 7 1.37 -22.47 4.49
N SER A 8 0.14 -22.09 4.14
CA SER A 8 -0.23 -20.69 3.89
C SER A 8 -0.09 -19.82 5.14
N LEU A 9 -0.46 -20.34 6.31
CA LEU A 9 -0.25 -19.68 7.60
C LEU A 9 1.24 -19.49 7.90
N GLY A 10 2.05 -20.54 7.69
CA GLY A 10 3.49 -20.45 7.89
C GLY A 10 4.15 -19.39 7.01
N LYS A 11 3.73 -19.29 5.74
CA LYS A 11 4.15 -18.22 4.82
C LYS A 11 3.67 -16.85 5.29
N ALA A 12 2.40 -16.71 5.69
CA ALA A 12 1.86 -15.44 6.17
C ALA A 12 2.60 -14.93 7.41
N LEU A 13 2.89 -15.81 8.36
CA LEU A 13 3.68 -15.46 9.56
C LEU A 13 5.11 -15.04 9.22
N TYR A 14 5.75 -15.69 8.24
CA TYR A 14 7.06 -15.31 7.76
C TYR A 14 7.08 -13.90 7.15
N GLU A 15 6.10 -13.58 6.30
CA GLU A 15 5.99 -12.24 5.71
C GLU A 15 5.69 -11.18 6.77
N LEU A 16 4.83 -11.48 7.75
CA LEU A 16 4.58 -10.57 8.88
C LEU A 16 5.82 -10.34 9.75
N GLU A 17 6.64 -11.37 9.98
CA GLU A 17 7.93 -11.22 10.66
C GLU A 17 8.87 -10.27 9.91
N LYS A 18 8.94 -10.42 8.59
CA LYS A 18 9.78 -9.60 7.71
C LYS A 18 9.29 -8.16 7.55
N LEU A 19 7.98 -7.96 7.39
CA LEU A 19 7.35 -6.66 7.14
C LEU A 19 7.06 -5.88 8.43
N GLY A 20 7.04 -6.54 9.59
CA GLY A 20 6.80 -5.92 10.90
C GLY A 20 7.70 -4.71 11.20
N PRO A 21 9.04 -4.83 11.05
CA PRO A 21 9.94 -3.69 11.27
C PRO A 21 9.71 -2.54 10.27
N LEU A 22 9.35 -2.86 9.02
CA LEU A 22 9.06 -1.85 8.00
C LEU A 22 7.78 -1.06 8.32
N LEU A 23 6.77 -1.72 8.91
CA LEU A 23 5.57 -1.05 9.42
C LEU A 23 5.91 -0.11 10.59
N ASP A 24 6.84 -0.49 11.47
CA ASP A 24 7.30 0.35 12.56
C ASP A 24 8.04 1.59 12.04
N ASP A 25 8.93 1.42 11.07
CA ASP A 25 9.68 2.50 10.44
C ASP A 25 8.76 3.51 9.74
N LEU A 26 7.68 3.03 9.11
CA LEU A 26 6.70 3.86 8.42
C LEU A 26 5.90 4.77 9.38
N LEU A 27 5.84 4.42 10.66
CA LEU A 27 5.17 5.19 11.72
C LEU A 27 6.11 6.15 12.46
N LEU A 28 7.42 5.92 12.38
CA LEU A 28 8.40 6.85 12.93
C LEU A 28 8.55 8.04 11.98
N PRO A 29 8.54 9.29 12.46
CA PRO A 29 8.94 10.42 11.64
C PRO A 29 10.40 10.19 11.23
N SER A 30 10.65 9.93 9.94
CA SER A 30 12.01 9.89 9.42
C SER A 30 12.67 11.22 9.75
N GLN A 31 13.60 11.23 10.70
CA GLN A 31 14.49 12.35 10.92
C GLN A 31 15.43 12.39 9.71
N CYS A 32 14.94 12.96 8.61
CA CYS A 32 15.84 13.47 7.58
C CYS A 32 16.76 14.47 8.28
N GLY A 33 18.05 14.21 8.16
CA GLY A 33 19.10 14.80 8.97
C GLY A 33 18.98 16.31 9.12
N TYR A 34 19.29 16.75 10.32
CA TYR A 34 19.60 18.13 10.66
C TYR A 34 20.85 18.54 9.85
N SER A 35 20.67 18.95 8.59
CA SER A 35 21.68 19.75 7.91
C SER A 35 21.52 21.18 8.41
N GLU A 36 22.43 21.59 9.28
CA GLU A 36 22.61 22.99 9.65
C GLU A 36 22.84 23.80 8.38
N GLY A 37 21.82 24.53 7.94
CA GLY A 37 21.98 25.57 6.93
C GLY A 37 20.85 25.66 5.92
N ARG A 38 20.20 26.83 5.94
CA ARG A 38 19.25 27.41 4.97
C ARG A 38 17.80 26.97 5.10
N GLY A 39 17.00 27.94 5.53
CA GLY A 39 15.56 27.90 5.56
C GLY A 39 14.94 27.66 4.19
N GLY A 40 13.83 26.94 4.22
CA GLY A 40 12.92 26.71 3.13
C GLY A 40 11.66 26.10 3.71
N SER A 41 10.71 26.97 4.06
CA SER A 41 9.34 26.61 4.39
C SER A 41 8.71 25.82 3.26
N GLY A 42 8.56 24.51 3.47
CA GLY A 42 7.79 23.62 2.62
C GLY A 42 7.04 22.64 3.50
N GLN A 43 5.84 23.04 3.94
CA GLN A 43 4.82 22.10 4.41
C GLN A 43 4.49 21.15 3.25
N GLY A 44 5.24 20.06 3.14
CA GLY A 44 4.87 18.92 2.32
C GLY A 44 3.75 18.19 3.04
N SER A 45 2.49 18.57 2.77
CA SER A 45 1.33 17.83 3.23
C SER A 45 1.48 16.36 2.82
N ARG A 46 1.68 15.48 3.82
CA ARG A 46 1.70 14.04 3.62
C ARG A 46 0.41 13.62 2.91
N PRO A 47 0.47 12.80 1.85
CA PRO A 47 -0.73 12.37 1.14
C PRO A 47 -1.66 11.62 2.09
N PRO A 48 -3.00 11.69 1.93
CA PRO A 48 -3.93 11.07 2.87
C PRO A 48 -3.84 9.55 2.74
N LEU A 49 -3.14 8.87 3.63
CA LEU A 49 -3.08 7.41 3.68
C LEU A 49 -4.50 6.84 3.70
N ARG A 50 -4.86 6.11 2.63
CA ARG A 50 -6.12 5.35 2.60
C ARG A 50 -5.83 4.12 3.48
N ILE A 51 -6.58 4.00 4.57
CA ILE A 51 -6.31 3.20 5.78
C ILE A 51 -5.12 3.76 6.59
N PRO A 52 -5.31 4.21 7.85
CA PRO A 52 -4.18 4.62 8.67
C PRO A 52 -3.28 3.40 8.87
N ILE A 53 -2.03 3.48 8.41
CA ILE A 53 -1.01 2.44 8.65
C ILE A 53 -0.97 2.04 10.13
N LEU A 54 -1.24 3.01 11.01
CA LEU A 54 -1.37 2.79 12.45
C LEU A 54 -2.50 1.83 12.82
N ASP A 55 -3.66 1.92 12.16
CA ASP A 55 -4.82 1.05 12.42
C ASP A 55 -4.55 -0.37 11.92
N VAL A 56 -3.93 -0.52 10.74
CA VAL A 56 -3.52 -1.83 10.20
C VAL A 56 -2.52 -2.48 11.14
N LYS A 57 -1.50 -1.74 11.56
CA LYS A 57 -0.51 -2.24 12.51
C LYS A 57 -1.18 -2.62 13.83
N TRP A 58 -1.98 -1.74 14.42
CA TRP A 58 -2.66 -1.99 15.68
C TRP A 58 -3.51 -3.25 15.63
N GLU A 59 -4.28 -3.43 14.55
CA GLU A 59 -5.12 -4.61 14.37
C GLU A 59 -4.28 -5.88 14.20
N THR A 60 -3.17 -5.82 13.47
CA THR A 60 -2.22 -6.94 13.35
C THR A 60 -1.59 -7.31 14.69
N GLU A 61 -1.11 -6.33 15.46
CA GLU A 61 -0.55 -6.58 16.80
C GLU A 61 -1.60 -7.19 17.73
N ARG A 62 -2.83 -6.67 17.71
CA ARG A 62 -3.96 -7.17 18.50
C ARG A 62 -4.27 -8.62 18.15
N LEU A 63 -4.38 -8.93 16.86
CA LEU A 63 -4.68 -10.26 16.34
C LEU A 63 -3.60 -11.27 16.74
N LEU A 64 -2.33 -10.96 16.48
CA LEU A 64 -1.21 -11.86 16.81
C LEU A 64 -1.04 -12.02 18.32
N SER A 65 -1.22 -10.95 19.11
CA SER A 65 -1.17 -11.03 20.58
C SER A 65 -2.28 -11.92 21.14
N TYR A 66 -3.50 -11.80 20.59
CA TYR A 66 -4.64 -12.61 21.02
C TYR A 66 -4.39 -14.10 20.77
N TRP A 67 -4.00 -14.46 19.56
CA TRP A 67 -3.74 -15.87 19.21
C TRP A 67 -2.51 -16.42 19.94
N SER A 68 -1.47 -15.61 20.15
CA SER A 68 -0.30 -16.00 20.94
C SER A 68 -0.68 -16.27 22.40
N ALA A 69 -1.50 -15.41 23.01
CA ALA A 69 -1.97 -15.61 24.37
C ALA A 69 -2.84 -16.87 24.53
N ARG A 70 -3.76 -17.11 23.57
CA ARG A 70 -4.61 -18.30 23.57
C ARG A 70 -3.77 -19.59 23.43
N LEU A 71 -2.80 -19.59 22.52
CA LEU A 71 -1.87 -20.72 22.36
C LEU A 71 -1.02 -20.93 23.61
N ALA A 72 -0.53 -19.85 24.22
CA ALA A 72 0.27 -19.88 25.44
C ALA A 72 -0.50 -20.46 26.63
N VAL A 73 -1.78 -20.08 26.83
CA VAL A 73 -2.63 -20.66 27.88
C VAL A 73 -2.80 -22.16 27.68
N ARG A 74 -3.05 -22.59 26.44
CA ARG A 74 -3.25 -24.01 26.09
C ARG A 74 -1.99 -24.85 26.34
N LEU A 75 -0.83 -24.35 25.93
CA LEU A 75 0.45 -25.05 26.08
C LEU A 75 1.15 -24.79 27.42
N GLN A 76 0.54 -23.98 28.30
CA GLN A 76 1.14 -23.48 29.54
C GLN A 76 2.50 -22.81 29.34
N LEU A 77 2.63 -22.05 28.25
CA LEU A 77 3.82 -21.29 27.89
C LEU A 77 3.68 -19.81 28.26
N VAL A 78 4.80 -19.10 28.24
CA VAL A 78 4.80 -17.64 28.39
C VAL A 78 4.62 -17.00 27.01
N PRO A 79 3.61 -16.15 26.80
CA PRO A 79 3.42 -15.46 25.52
C PRO A 79 4.52 -14.42 25.28
N PRO A 80 4.73 -14.00 24.02
CA PRO A 80 5.65 -12.92 23.70
C PRO A 80 5.28 -11.65 24.48
N ARG A 81 6.24 -11.08 25.23
CA ARG A 81 6.02 -9.90 26.09
C ARG A 81 5.93 -8.60 25.30
N ALA A 82 6.58 -8.56 24.14
CA ALA A 82 6.56 -7.39 23.27
C ALA A 82 5.37 -7.47 22.31
N ARG A 83 4.59 -6.39 22.21
CA ARG A 83 3.46 -6.28 21.28
C ARG A 83 3.89 -6.01 19.84
N SER A 84 5.08 -6.44 19.44
CA SER A 84 5.56 -6.26 18.07
C SER A 84 4.95 -7.33 17.16
N VAL A 85 4.55 -6.91 15.95
CA VAL A 85 4.10 -7.80 14.88
C VAL A 85 5.14 -8.88 14.63
N ALA A 86 6.41 -8.51 14.47
CA ALA A 86 7.46 -9.44 14.11
C ALA A 86 7.72 -10.48 15.22
N ILE A 87 7.81 -10.02 16.47
CA ILE A 87 8.07 -10.90 17.61
C ILE A 87 6.91 -11.89 17.81
N SER A 88 5.67 -11.43 17.66
CA SER A 88 4.48 -12.27 17.84
C SER A 88 4.32 -13.27 16.69
N ALA A 89 4.60 -12.84 15.45
CA ALA A 89 4.57 -13.71 14.27
C ALA A 89 5.62 -14.82 14.36
N ALA A 90 6.87 -14.47 14.71
CA ALA A 90 7.96 -15.43 14.90
C ALA A 90 7.64 -16.44 16.02
N TRP A 91 7.01 -15.99 17.11
CA TRP A 91 6.62 -16.87 18.20
C TRP A 91 5.55 -17.88 17.75
N LEU A 92 4.50 -17.43 17.06
CA LEU A 92 3.47 -18.32 16.51
C LEU A 92 4.06 -19.29 15.47
N GLN A 93 5.00 -18.83 14.66
CA GLN A 93 5.64 -19.66 13.63
C GLN A 93 6.42 -20.84 14.24
N ARG A 94 7.09 -20.63 15.37
CA ARG A 94 7.80 -21.70 16.10
C ARG A 94 6.86 -22.76 16.67
N HIS A 95 5.59 -22.43 16.87
CA HIS A 95 4.57 -23.30 17.44
C HIS A 95 3.54 -23.79 16.41
N LEU A 96 3.88 -23.79 15.11
CA LEU A 96 3.00 -24.24 14.04
C LEU A 96 2.58 -25.71 14.16
N ILE A 97 3.46 -26.56 14.67
CA ILE A 97 3.19 -28.01 14.83
C ILE A 97 2.07 -28.22 15.86
N GLU A 98 2.08 -27.40 16.90
CA GLU A 98 1.08 -27.43 17.97
C GLU A 98 -0.25 -26.82 17.53
N ILE A 99 -0.23 -25.93 16.54
CA ILE A 99 -1.41 -25.27 15.95
C ILE A 99 -2.19 -26.23 15.03
N GLU A 100 -1.51 -27.07 14.24
CA GLU A 100 -2.12 -27.99 13.27
C GLU A 100 -3.30 -28.85 13.81
N PRO A 101 -3.19 -29.49 14.98
CA PRO A 101 -4.25 -30.38 15.48
C PRO A 101 -5.47 -29.65 16.05
N ASP A 102 -5.44 -28.33 16.21
CA ASP A 102 -6.46 -27.59 16.95
C ASP A 102 -7.43 -26.84 16.02
N PRO A 103 -8.73 -27.22 15.99
CA PRO A 103 -9.71 -26.59 15.11
C PRO A 103 -10.03 -25.14 15.51
N GLU A 104 -9.76 -24.70 16.74
CA GLU A 104 -9.93 -23.30 17.12
C GLU A 104 -8.96 -22.38 16.36
N PHE A 105 -7.81 -22.92 15.94
CA PHE A 105 -6.81 -22.17 15.19
C PHE A 105 -7.05 -22.17 13.68
N ASP A 106 -8.05 -22.90 13.17
CA ASP A 106 -8.45 -22.77 11.75
C ASP A 106 -8.94 -21.36 11.45
N GLN A 107 -9.66 -20.74 12.40
CA GLN A 107 -10.07 -19.33 12.33
C GLN A 107 -8.86 -18.39 12.46
N ALA A 108 -7.90 -18.71 13.33
CA ALA A 108 -6.67 -17.95 13.47
C ALA A 108 -5.90 -17.88 12.16
N ALA A 109 -5.80 -19.02 11.47
CA ALA A 109 -5.11 -19.11 10.20
C ALA A 109 -5.74 -18.20 9.13
N GLU A 110 -7.07 -18.23 9.01
CA GLU A 110 -7.79 -17.36 8.06
C GLU A 110 -7.57 -15.88 8.33
N GLN A 111 -7.70 -15.47 9.59
CA GLN A 111 -7.53 -14.07 9.99
C GLN A 111 -6.09 -13.59 9.75
N ILE A 112 -5.09 -14.42 10.09
CA ILE A 112 -3.67 -14.06 9.95
C ILE A 112 -3.27 -14.01 8.47
N ILE A 113 -3.75 -14.96 7.65
CA ILE A 113 -3.48 -14.97 6.20
C ILE A 113 -4.07 -13.71 5.56
N GLU A 114 -5.31 -13.36 5.90
CA GLU A 114 -5.94 -12.17 5.36
C GLU A 114 -5.23 -10.88 5.79
N GLN A 115 -4.84 -10.79 7.06
CA GLN A 115 -4.09 -9.64 7.55
C GLN A 115 -2.70 -9.51 6.89
N ALA A 116 -2.02 -10.63 6.63
CA ALA A 116 -0.76 -10.65 5.89
C ALA A 116 -0.94 -10.15 4.44
N ARG A 117 -2.05 -10.50 3.77
CA ARG A 117 -2.36 -9.97 2.43
C ARG A 117 -2.59 -8.47 2.43
N ILE A 118 -3.30 -7.94 3.43
CA ILE A 118 -3.52 -6.49 3.56
C ILE A 118 -2.19 -5.77 3.71
N ILE A 119 -1.30 -6.27 4.57
CA ILE A 119 0.03 -5.69 4.77
C ILE A 119 0.88 -5.81 3.50
N ASP A 120 0.89 -6.98 2.86
CA ASP A 120 1.64 -7.21 1.61
C ASP A 120 1.18 -6.28 0.49
N ALA A 121 -0.13 -6.07 0.34
CA ALA A 121 -0.69 -5.13 -0.62
C ALA A 121 -0.20 -3.70 -0.36
N MET A 122 -0.05 -3.28 0.90
CA MET A 122 0.47 -1.95 1.24
C MET A 122 1.94 -1.74 0.84
N PHE A 123 2.74 -2.81 0.81
CA PHE A 123 4.15 -2.76 0.38
C PHE A 123 4.34 -3.09 -1.11
N THR A 124 3.35 -3.73 -1.74
CA THR A 124 3.38 -4.13 -3.16
C THR A 124 2.75 -3.07 -4.08
N GLU A 125 2.35 -1.90 -3.56
CA GLU A 125 1.90 -0.74 -4.37
C GLU A 125 2.99 -0.16 -5.31
N ASP A 126 4.20 -0.75 -5.33
CA ASP A 126 5.24 -0.59 -6.36
C ASP A 126 5.11 -1.53 -7.58
N ALA A 127 4.05 -2.34 -7.66
CA ALA A 127 3.73 -3.07 -8.89
C ALA A 127 3.47 -2.09 -10.04
N THR A 128 4.08 -2.35 -11.20
CA THR A 128 3.80 -1.61 -12.45
C THR A 128 2.29 -1.56 -12.65
N PRO A 129 1.68 -0.36 -12.64
CA PRO A 129 0.24 -0.25 -12.75
C PRO A 129 -0.20 -0.84 -14.10
N ASP A 130 -1.23 -1.68 -14.06
CA ASP A 130 -1.85 -2.27 -15.23
C ASP A 130 -2.46 -1.16 -16.11
N GLU A 131 -2.28 -1.23 -17.42
CA GLU A 131 -2.76 -0.21 -18.36
C GLU A 131 -4.29 -0.09 -18.31
N ASP A 132 -4.98 -1.19 -18.00
CA ASP A 132 -6.44 -1.28 -17.86
C ASP A 132 -6.95 -0.81 -16.47
N MET A 133 -6.09 -0.24 -15.63
CA MET A 133 -6.47 0.22 -14.28
C MET A 133 -7.51 1.35 -14.35
N GLU A 134 -8.67 1.14 -13.73
CA GLU A 134 -9.65 2.19 -13.42
C GLU A 134 -9.57 2.56 -11.94
N GLY A 135 -9.62 3.86 -11.64
CA GLY A 135 -9.50 4.31 -10.27
C GLY A 135 -9.89 5.77 -10.09
N THR A 136 -9.83 6.25 -8.86
CA THR A 136 -10.08 7.68 -8.61
C THR A 136 -8.99 8.54 -9.23
N CYS A 137 -9.29 9.82 -9.51
CA CYS A 137 -8.31 10.78 -10.06
C CYS A 137 -6.96 10.81 -9.31
N ARG A 138 -7.00 10.51 -8.01
CA ARG A 138 -5.80 10.42 -7.16
C ARG A 138 -5.02 9.12 -7.37
N GLU A 139 -5.70 7.98 -7.47
CA GLU A 139 -5.06 6.68 -7.73
C GLU A 139 -4.41 6.68 -9.11
N ILE A 140 -5.10 7.24 -10.11
CA ILE A 140 -4.62 7.37 -11.48
C ILE A 140 -3.43 8.33 -11.58
N ALA A 141 -3.47 9.50 -10.94
CA ALA A 141 -2.29 10.39 -10.88
C ALA A 141 -1.10 9.77 -10.11
N SER A 142 -1.34 8.81 -9.23
CA SER A 142 -0.27 8.05 -8.57
C SER A 142 0.32 6.99 -9.51
N ALA A 143 -0.53 6.27 -10.24
CA ALA A 143 -0.12 5.31 -11.24
C ALA A 143 0.69 5.95 -12.39
N CYS A 144 0.25 7.10 -12.92
CA CYS A 144 1.01 7.85 -13.92
C CYS A 144 2.40 8.25 -13.43
N ARG A 145 2.54 8.69 -12.18
CA ARG A 145 3.85 9.03 -11.59
C ARG A 145 4.78 7.84 -11.45
N ARG A 146 4.24 6.65 -11.13
CA ARG A 146 5.02 5.39 -11.12
C ARG A 146 5.50 4.99 -12.52
N LEU A 147 4.75 5.33 -13.56
CA LEU A 147 5.12 5.12 -14.96
C LEU A 147 6.06 6.22 -15.51
N GLY A 148 6.48 7.18 -14.68
CA GLY A 148 7.41 8.24 -15.07
C GLY A 148 6.76 9.55 -15.55
N TYR A 149 5.42 9.66 -15.51
CA TYR A 149 4.71 10.89 -15.91
C TYR A 149 4.44 11.82 -14.71
N GLU A 150 4.89 13.07 -14.79
CA GLU A 150 4.65 14.07 -13.75
C GLU A 150 3.26 14.73 -13.89
N ILE A 151 2.21 14.04 -13.43
CA ILE A 151 0.84 14.57 -13.43
C ILE A 151 0.26 14.69 -12.01
N SER A 152 -0.46 15.80 -11.76
CA SER A 152 -1.15 16.04 -10.50
C SER A 152 -2.60 15.51 -10.53
N LYS A 153 -3.14 15.13 -9.35
CA LYS A 153 -4.57 14.76 -9.21
C LYS A 153 -5.51 15.86 -9.70
N THR A 154 -5.10 17.13 -9.58
CA THR A 154 -5.90 18.30 -9.95
C THR A 154 -6.01 18.42 -11.47
N THR A 155 -4.94 18.06 -12.19
CA THR A 155 -4.92 17.98 -13.65
C THR A 155 -5.88 16.88 -14.15
N VAL A 156 -5.81 15.68 -13.55
CA VAL A 156 -6.71 14.57 -13.89
C VAL A 156 -8.18 14.93 -13.57
N HIS A 157 -8.44 15.53 -12.41
CA HIS A 157 -9.77 15.97 -12.03
C HIS A 157 -10.31 17.08 -12.95
N ARG A 158 -9.43 17.99 -13.41
CA ARG A 158 -9.79 19.01 -14.39
C ARG A 158 -10.20 18.37 -15.72
N TRP A 159 -9.42 17.41 -16.22
CA TRP A 159 -9.75 16.69 -17.45
C TRP A 159 -11.05 15.88 -17.34
N ALA A 160 -11.32 15.26 -16.20
CA ALA A 160 -12.57 14.57 -15.95
C ALA A 160 -13.76 15.54 -15.93
N ARG A 161 -13.58 16.74 -15.36
CA ARG A 161 -14.61 17.79 -15.30
C ARG A 161 -14.86 18.47 -16.65
N GLU A 162 -13.82 18.59 -17.46
CA GLU A 162 -13.87 19.14 -18.83
C GLU A 162 -14.30 18.08 -19.86
N GLU A 163 -14.75 16.89 -19.40
CA GLU A 163 -15.19 15.75 -20.22
C GLU A 163 -14.16 15.31 -21.28
N THR A 164 -12.88 15.64 -21.05
CA THR A 164 -11.82 15.32 -22.00
C THR A 164 -11.19 13.95 -21.74
N ILE A 165 -11.53 13.32 -20.63
CA ILE A 165 -11.33 11.90 -20.37
C ILE A 165 -12.67 11.33 -19.87
N SER A 166 -12.98 10.10 -20.25
CA SER A 166 -14.15 9.37 -19.79
C SER A 166 -14.10 9.22 -18.28
N SER A 167 -15.15 9.69 -17.61
CA SER A 167 -15.27 9.60 -16.17
C SER A 167 -16.63 9.06 -15.77
N LYS A 168 -16.63 8.11 -14.83
CA LYS A 168 -17.84 7.52 -14.28
C LYS A 168 -18.01 8.00 -12.84
N THR A 169 -19.11 8.71 -12.58
CA THR A 169 -19.48 9.09 -11.23
C THR A 169 -20.28 7.95 -10.61
N MET A 170 -19.76 7.37 -9.53
CA MET A 170 -20.46 6.33 -8.76
C MET A 170 -21.53 6.94 -7.84
N GLU A 171 -22.45 6.11 -7.34
CA GLU A 171 -23.53 6.51 -6.42
C GLU A 171 -23.01 7.19 -5.14
N ASP A 172 -21.78 6.89 -4.73
CA ASP A 172 -21.07 7.50 -3.60
C ASP A 172 -20.45 8.89 -3.91
N GLY A 173 -20.69 9.45 -5.10
CA GLY A 173 -20.13 10.73 -5.53
C GLY A 173 -18.64 10.70 -5.89
N ARG A 174 -18.05 9.51 -6.00
CA ARG A 174 -16.65 9.33 -6.41
C ARG A 174 -16.54 9.29 -7.94
N VAL A 175 -15.55 9.99 -8.48
CA VAL A 175 -15.24 10.01 -9.92
C VAL A 175 -14.15 8.99 -10.23
N ILE A 176 -14.50 7.99 -11.03
CA ILE A 176 -13.60 6.94 -11.53
C ILE A 176 -13.17 7.30 -12.96
N VAL A 177 -11.88 7.18 -13.24
CA VAL A 177 -11.26 7.48 -14.54
C VAL A 177 -10.30 6.36 -14.93
N SER A 178 -10.11 6.14 -16.24
CA SER A 178 -9.22 5.11 -16.79
C SER A 178 -7.77 5.59 -16.87
N LEU A 179 -6.82 4.73 -16.51
CA LEU A 179 -5.39 5.01 -16.63
C LEU A 179 -4.95 5.13 -18.10
N GLN A 180 -5.40 4.20 -18.95
CA GLN A 180 -5.08 4.17 -20.38
C GLN A 180 -5.40 5.49 -21.08
N GLU A 181 -6.57 6.06 -20.79
CA GLU A 181 -7.04 7.30 -21.42
C GLU A 181 -6.24 8.52 -20.95
N VAL A 182 -5.85 8.55 -19.67
CA VAL A 182 -5.00 9.61 -19.11
C VAL A 182 -3.58 9.56 -19.70
N ILE A 183 -3.01 8.36 -19.87
CA ILE A 183 -1.71 8.17 -20.53
C ILE A 183 -1.79 8.54 -22.01
N GLY A 184 -2.84 8.11 -22.71
CA GLY A 184 -3.09 8.48 -24.12
C GLY A 184 -3.17 9.99 -24.31
N LYS A 185 -3.77 10.70 -23.36
CA LYS A 185 -3.82 12.16 -23.39
C LYS A 185 -2.48 12.82 -23.04
N LEU A 186 -1.76 12.31 -22.05
CA LEU A 186 -0.42 12.80 -21.71
C LEU A 186 0.54 12.71 -22.89
N THR A 187 0.55 11.55 -23.56
CA THR A 187 1.36 11.32 -24.77
C THR A 187 0.90 12.15 -25.97
N ALA A 188 -0.38 12.49 -26.08
CA ALA A 188 -0.88 13.43 -27.09
C ALA A 188 -0.41 14.88 -26.81
N CYS A 189 -0.47 15.33 -25.56
CA CYS A 189 0.00 16.67 -25.17
C CYS A 189 1.52 16.84 -25.31
N ASP A 190 2.32 15.80 -25.00
CA ASP A 190 3.78 15.82 -25.21
C ASP A 190 4.15 15.92 -26.70
N ASN A 191 3.29 15.42 -27.60
CA ASN A 191 3.50 15.53 -29.05
C ASN A 191 3.04 16.87 -29.65
N GLU A 192 2.13 17.61 -28.99
CA GLU A 192 1.68 18.93 -29.46
C GLU A 192 2.74 20.03 -29.23
N GLU A 193 3.63 19.90 -28.23
CA GLU A 193 4.73 20.87 -28.02
C GLU A 193 5.81 20.81 -29.11
N VAL A 194 5.87 19.76 -29.92
CA VAL A 194 6.91 19.58 -30.96
C VAL A 194 6.54 20.26 -32.29
N VAL A 195 5.28 20.67 -32.49
CA VAL A 195 4.79 21.12 -33.81
C VAL A 195 4.79 22.65 -34.00
N ASP A 196 4.96 23.46 -32.95
CA ASP A 196 4.86 24.95 -33.05
C ASP A 196 6.22 25.68 -33.06
N SER A 197 7.23 25.13 -33.75
CA SER A 197 8.44 25.91 -34.10
C SER A 197 8.74 25.87 -35.60
N GLY A 198 7.70 26.11 -36.40
CA GLY A 198 7.82 26.48 -37.81
C GLY A 198 8.33 27.92 -37.97
N THR A 199 9.66 28.06 -38.00
CA THR A 199 10.51 29.14 -38.57
C THR A 199 9.84 30.43 -39.07
N PRO A 200 10.46 31.59 -38.78
CA PRO A 200 10.88 32.45 -39.88
C PRO A 200 12.34 32.88 -39.71
N ASN A 201 13.23 32.41 -40.59
CA ASN A 201 14.39 33.19 -41.01
C ASN A 201 15.16 32.49 -42.14
N ILE A 202 15.04 33.03 -43.35
CA ILE A 202 16.10 33.02 -44.37
C ILE A 202 16.16 34.49 -44.85
N VAL A 203 17.04 35.28 -44.25
CA VAL A 203 18.40 35.67 -44.69
C VAL A 203 18.38 36.68 -45.84
N SER A 204 18.98 37.85 -45.53
CA SER A 204 19.61 38.92 -46.33
C SER A 204 19.54 38.86 -47.85
#